data_AF-A0A969NL17-F1
#
_entry.id   AF-A0A969NL17-F1
#
_cell.length_a   1.000
_cell.length_b   1.000
_cell.length_c   1.000
_cell.angle_alpha   90.00
_cell.angle_beta   90.00
_cell.angle_gamma   90.00
#
_symmetry.space_group_name_H-M   'P 1'
#
loop_
_entity.id
_entity.type
_entity.pdbx_description
1 polymer ?
#
loop_
_entity_poly.entity_id
_entity_poly.type
_entity_poly.pdbx_seq_one_letter_code
_entity_poly.pdbx_strand_id
1 'polypeptide(L)'
;MDVKRFTRRSNAFSKKLLNLKRHMALYAMYHNYCRIHGRLKITPAMAAGLTDHVWDIAELVELTNRMVVERMKRSIANDDEPGVPSIPEGCPTHWVYRSPIHYLAKVHQADCHHCKGRDPQVQEVGKYGQWIPFYSLEEAEEAAMEFEPDRYTHCNMCIGSYRNAGGYRGPRR
;
A
#
# COMPACT_ATOMS: atom_id res chain seq x y z
N MET A 1 16.24 20.68 12.34
CA MET A 1 15.79 19.38 11.81
C MET A 1 14.58 19.65 10.92
N ASP A 2 14.72 19.49 9.60
CA ASP A 2 13.67 19.87 8.64
C ASP A 2 12.44 18.94 8.71
N VAL A 3 12.63 17.71 9.22
CA VAL A 3 11.55 16.72 9.33
C VAL A 3 10.85 16.82 10.68
N LYS A 4 9.79 17.63 10.76
CA LYS A 4 8.91 17.72 11.93
C LYS A 4 8.11 16.43 12.21
N ARG A 5 8.20 15.39 11.36
CA ARG A 5 7.47 14.13 11.55
C ARG A 5 8.10 13.20 12.60
N PHE A 6 9.38 13.38 12.92
CA PHE A 6 10.08 12.60 13.94
C PHE A 6 10.18 13.32 15.29
N THR A 7 9.69 14.56 15.38
CA THR A 7 9.75 15.31 16.62
C THR A 7 8.60 14.93 17.55
N ARG A 8 8.90 14.80 18.84
CA ARG A 8 7.89 14.54 19.89
C ARG A 8 6.96 15.75 20.01
N ARG A 9 5.64 15.51 20.20
CA ARG A 9 4.59 16.56 20.31
C ARG A 9 4.50 17.48 19.08
N SER A 10 4.59 16.90 17.88
CA SER A 10 4.43 17.62 16.62
C SER A 10 3.02 17.48 16.04
N ASN A 11 2.50 18.55 15.44
CA ASN A 11 1.25 18.51 14.67
C ASN A 11 1.42 17.84 13.28
N ALA A 12 2.65 17.58 12.84
CA ALA A 12 2.97 17.03 11.52
C ALA A 12 3.05 15.49 11.50
N PHE A 13 2.56 14.79 12.53
CA PHE A 13 2.63 13.34 12.60
C PHE A 13 1.80 12.67 11.49
N SER A 14 2.28 11.54 10.98
CA SER A 14 1.55 10.74 10.00
C SER A 14 0.62 9.76 10.70
N LYS A 15 -0.69 9.83 10.41
CA LYS A 15 -1.69 8.86 10.93
C LYS A 15 -1.53 7.45 10.34
N LYS A 16 -0.93 7.34 9.15
CA LYS A 16 -0.67 6.08 8.45
C LYS A 16 0.82 5.94 8.20
N LEU A 17 1.36 4.74 8.42
CA LEU A 17 2.76 4.41 8.14
C LEU A 17 3.12 4.69 6.67
N LEU A 18 2.22 4.38 5.73
CA LEU A 18 2.40 4.66 4.31
C LEU A 18 2.69 6.14 4.03
N ASN A 19 1.98 7.06 4.68
CA ASN A 19 2.20 8.50 4.47
C ASN A 19 3.56 8.95 5.02
N LEU A 20 4.03 8.33 6.10
CA LEU A 20 5.40 8.55 6.59
C LEU A 20 6.42 8.05 5.58
N LYS A 21 6.27 6.81 5.07
CA LYS A 21 7.14 6.24 4.04
C LYS A 21 7.23 7.15 2.81
N ARG A 22 6.08 7.60 2.29
CA ARG A 22 6.00 8.53 1.15
C ARG A 22 6.71 9.86 1.40
N HIS A 23 6.50 10.45 2.57
CA HIS A 23 7.21 11.68 2.94
C HIS A 23 8.72 11.48 3.02
N MET A 24 9.17 10.37 3.62
CA MET A 24 10.61 10.06 3.74
C MET A 24 11.27 9.86 2.38
N ALA A 25 10.58 9.20 1.45
CA ALA A 25 11.07 9.07 0.08
C ALA A 25 11.26 10.44 -0.58
N LEU A 26 10.26 11.33 -0.50
CA LEU A 26 10.36 12.69 -1.06
C LEU A 26 11.47 13.51 -0.40
N TYR A 27 11.57 13.43 0.94
CA TYR A 27 12.61 14.12 1.69
C TYR A 27 14.00 13.66 1.28
N ALA A 28 14.25 12.35 1.23
CA ALA A 28 15.54 11.80 0.83
C ALA A 28 15.91 12.20 -0.59
N MET A 29 14.96 12.13 -1.54
CA MET A 29 15.19 12.55 -2.92
C MET A 29 15.55 14.03 -3.02
N TYR A 30 14.75 14.92 -2.42
CA TYR A 30 15.00 16.35 -2.46
C TYR A 30 16.36 16.72 -1.85
N HIS A 31 16.70 16.16 -0.69
CA HIS A 31 17.96 16.45 -0.02
C HIS A 31 19.19 15.94 -0.75
N ASN A 32 19.07 14.83 -1.48
CA ASN A 32 20.20 14.22 -2.18
C ASN A 32 20.37 14.75 -3.61
N TYR A 33 19.28 15.08 -4.32
CA TYR A 33 19.32 15.42 -5.75
C TYR A 33 19.10 16.90 -6.05
N CYS A 34 18.27 17.61 -5.28
CA CYS A 34 17.91 19.01 -5.57
C CYS A 34 18.69 20.02 -4.71
N ARG A 35 18.99 19.65 -3.46
CA ARG A 35 19.62 20.58 -2.51
C ARG A 35 21.14 20.52 -2.58
N ILE A 36 21.78 21.65 -2.88
CA ILE A 36 23.24 21.79 -2.78
C ILE A 36 23.66 21.69 -1.31
N HIS A 37 24.60 20.78 -1.02
CA HIS A 37 25.08 20.58 0.34
C HIS A 37 26.16 21.63 0.68
N GLY A 38 25.98 22.36 1.78
CA GLY A 38 26.79 23.54 2.10
C GLY A 38 28.31 23.32 2.14
N ARG A 39 28.77 22.14 2.61
CA ARG A 39 30.20 21.76 2.64
C ARG A 39 30.70 21.18 1.32
N LEU A 40 29.87 20.41 0.61
CA LEU A 40 30.28 19.75 -0.63
C LEU A 40 30.26 20.72 -1.81
N LYS A 41 29.45 21.79 -1.73
CA LYS A 41 29.15 22.74 -2.81
C LYS A 41 28.49 22.12 -4.05
N ILE A 42 28.28 20.81 -4.05
CA ILE A 42 27.49 20.01 -4.98
C ILE A 42 26.40 19.24 -4.21
N THR A 43 25.51 18.56 -4.92
CA THR A 43 24.49 17.71 -4.27
C THR A 43 25.12 16.39 -3.79
N PRO A 44 24.58 15.75 -2.74
CA PRO A 44 25.06 14.44 -2.31
C PRO A 44 25.03 13.38 -3.41
N ALA A 45 24.01 13.38 -4.27
CA ALA A 45 23.91 12.45 -5.40
C ALA A 45 25.01 12.68 -6.44
N MET A 46 25.39 13.95 -6.70
CA MET A 46 26.54 14.27 -7.56
C MET A 46 27.85 13.80 -6.94
N ALA A 47 28.05 14.02 -5.64
CA ALA A 47 29.25 13.54 -4.94
C ALA A 47 29.37 12.01 -4.97
N ALA A 48 28.25 11.30 -5.02
CA ALA A 48 28.18 9.85 -5.16
C ALA A 48 28.25 9.36 -6.62
N GLY A 49 28.31 10.26 -7.61
CA GLY A 49 28.34 9.90 -9.03
C GLY A 49 27.02 9.34 -9.59
N LEU A 50 25.88 9.59 -8.91
CA LEU A 50 24.55 9.12 -9.34
C LEU A 50 23.90 10.05 -10.38
N THR A 51 24.32 11.30 -10.42
CA THR A 51 23.86 12.33 -11.35
C THR A 51 25.00 13.32 -11.60
N ASP A 52 24.99 13.97 -12.75
CA ASP A 52 25.98 14.98 -13.17
C ASP A 52 25.48 16.42 -12.99
N HIS A 53 24.22 16.60 -12.60
CA HIS A 53 23.58 17.90 -12.44
C HIS A 53 22.69 17.97 -11.18
N VAL A 54 22.32 19.20 -10.81
CA VAL A 54 21.35 19.48 -9.76
C VAL A 54 19.96 19.31 -10.34
N TRP A 55 19.15 18.45 -9.73
CA TRP A 55 17.78 18.20 -10.19
C TRP A 55 16.87 19.37 -9.84
N ASP A 56 15.99 19.75 -10.77
CA ASP A 56 14.89 20.66 -10.47
C ASP A 56 13.71 19.89 -9.84
N ILE A 57 12.83 20.61 -9.13
CA ILE A 57 11.62 20.06 -8.55
C ILE A 57 10.71 19.49 -9.64
N ALA A 58 10.68 20.11 -10.83
CA ALA A 58 9.91 19.63 -11.97
C ALA A 58 10.35 18.21 -12.40
N GLU A 59 11.65 17.97 -12.50
CA GLU A 59 12.23 16.67 -12.86
C GLU A 59 11.89 15.59 -11.83
N LEU A 60 11.95 15.93 -10.54
CA LEU A 60 11.54 15.03 -9.45
C LEU A 60 10.07 14.61 -9.57
N VAL A 61 9.19 15.57 -9.86
CA VAL A 61 7.75 15.32 -10.04
C VAL A 61 7.50 14.49 -11.30
N GLU A 62 8.20 14.78 -12.39
CA GLU A 62 8.09 14.03 -13.63
C GLU A 62 8.51 12.56 -13.45
N LEU A 63 9.63 12.31 -12.75
CA LEU A 63 10.05 10.96 -12.39
C LEU A 63 8.95 10.23 -11.60
N THR A 64 8.35 10.92 -10.63
CA THR A 64 7.27 10.35 -9.81
C THR A 64 6.06 9.99 -10.67
N ASN A 65 5.64 10.88 -11.57
CA ASN A 65 4.52 10.64 -12.48
C ASN A 65 4.81 9.47 -13.42
N ARG A 66 6.02 9.40 -13.98
CA ARG A 66 6.47 8.30 -14.82
C ARG A 66 6.38 6.97 -14.08
N MET A 67 6.89 6.90 -12.84
CA MET A 67 6.80 5.68 -12.02
C MET A 67 5.36 5.27 -11.71
N VAL A 68 4.45 6.23 -11.48
CA VAL A 68 3.02 5.94 -11.27
C VAL A 68 2.39 5.36 -12.53
N VAL A 69 2.66 5.95 -13.70
CA VAL A 69 2.15 5.46 -14.99
C VAL A 69 2.70 4.06 -15.30
N GLU A 70 3.99 3.82 -15.12
CA GLU A 70 4.58 2.50 -15.36
C GLU A 70 4.04 1.44 -14.40
N ARG A 71 3.78 1.80 -13.14
CA ARG A 71 3.10 0.92 -12.19
C ARG A 71 1.67 0.60 -12.63
N MET A 72 0.92 1.60 -13.10
CA MET A 72 -0.43 1.39 -13.64
C MET A 72 -0.40 0.47 -14.87
N LYS A 73 0.54 0.70 -15.80
CA LYS A 73 0.72 -0.17 -16.97
C LYS A 73 1.01 -1.61 -16.58
N ARG A 74 1.88 -1.86 -15.57
CA ARG A 74 2.12 -3.23 -15.06
C ARG A 74 0.86 -3.85 -14.48
N SER A 75 0.05 -3.09 -13.74
CA SER A 75 -1.21 -3.62 -13.21
C SER A 75 -2.24 -3.96 -14.28
N ILE A 76 -2.20 -3.31 -15.45
CA ILE A 76 -3.06 -3.59 -16.61
C ILE A 76 -2.49 -4.72 -17.47
N ALA A 77 -1.17 -4.78 -17.63
CA ALA A 77 -0.50 -5.83 -18.40
C ALA A 77 -0.59 -7.21 -17.72
N ASN A 78 -0.74 -7.25 -16.39
CA ASN A 78 -1.03 -8.47 -15.65
C ASN A 78 -2.51 -8.91 -15.75
N ASP A 79 -3.34 -8.22 -16.55
CA ASP A 79 -4.68 -8.67 -16.94
C ASP A 79 -4.65 -9.52 -18.24
N ASP A 80 -3.51 -10.14 -18.60
CA ASP A 80 -3.56 -11.40 -19.37
C ASP A 80 -4.40 -12.36 -18.53
N GLU A 81 -5.44 -12.98 -19.09
CA GLU A 81 -6.31 -13.91 -18.35
C GLU A 81 -5.42 -14.85 -17.54
N PRO A 82 -5.40 -14.74 -16.19
CA PRO A 82 -4.67 -15.69 -15.40
C PRO A 82 -5.37 -17.00 -15.69
N GLY A 83 -4.70 -17.91 -16.41
CA GLY A 83 -5.20 -19.26 -16.62
C GLY A 83 -5.64 -19.75 -15.25
N VAL A 84 -6.95 -19.95 -15.08
CA VAL A 84 -7.59 -20.11 -13.77
C VAL A 84 -6.76 -21.12 -13.00
N PRO A 85 -6.01 -20.72 -11.95
CA PRO A 85 -5.23 -21.69 -11.20
C PRO A 85 -6.23 -22.70 -10.67
N SER A 86 -5.99 -23.99 -10.96
CA SER A 86 -6.88 -25.07 -10.57
C SER A 86 -7.09 -24.99 -9.07
N ILE A 87 -8.28 -24.55 -8.66
CA ILE A 87 -8.67 -24.32 -7.28
C ILE A 87 -8.64 -25.69 -6.59
N PRO A 88 -7.73 -25.95 -5.63
CA PRO A 88 -7.72 -27.23 -4.94
C PRO A 88 -9.05 -27.46 -4.21
N GLU A 89 -9.61 -28.65 -4.33
CA GLU A 89 -10.91 -28.99 -3.74
C GLU A 89 -10.86 -28.79 -2.21
N GLY A 90 -11.55 -27.76 -1.71
CA GLY A 90 -11.56 -27.41 -0.29
C GLY A 90 -12.06 -25.98 -0.04
N CYS A 91 -12.56 -25.73 1.18
CA CYS A 91 -12.92 -24.37 1.59
C CYS A 91 -11.63 -23.55 1.80
N PRO A 92 -11.46 -22.40 1.15
CA PRO A 92 -10.30 -21.54 1.29
C PRO A 92 -10.21 -21.06 2.74
N THR A 93 -8.99 -20.96 3.27
CA THR A 93 -8.76 -20.48 4.64
C THR A 93 -8.76 -18.95 4.71
N HIS A 94 -8.39 -18.30 3.59
CA HIS A 94 -8.25 -16.86 3.48
C HIS A 94 -8.84 -16.34 2.16
N TRP A 95 -9.17 -15.05 2.14
CA TRP A 95 -9.69 -14.35 0.98
C TRP A 95 -8.97 -13.02 0.79
N VAL A 96 -8.70 -12.64 -0.45
CA VAL A 96 -8.23 -11.28 -0.78
C VAL A 96 -9.31 -10.55 -1.56
N TYR A 97 -9.73 -9.40 -1.04
CA TYR A 97 -10.57 -8.44 -1.75
C TYR A 97 -9.70 -7.38 -2.43
N ARG A 98 -9.69 -7.36 -3.76
CA ARG A 98 -9.01 -6.34 -4.58
C ARG A 98 -10.04 -5.34 -5.09
N SER A 99 -9.83 -4.04 -4.85
CA SER A 99 -10.67 -2.97 -5.42
C SER A 99 -9.85 -2.07 -6.34
N PRO A 100 -10.07 -2.14 -7.67
CA PRO A 100 -9.38 -1.26 -8.61
C PRO A 100 -9.83 0.20 -8.49
N ILE A 101 -11.04 0.44 -7.98
CA ILE A 101 -11.59 1.79 -7.79
C ILE A 101 -10.94 2.50 -6.58
N HIS A 102 -10.74 1.76 -5.50
CA HIS A 102 -10.18 2.32 -4.27
C HIS A 102 -8.67 2.11 -4.13
N TYR A 103 -8.05 1.42 -5.10
CA TYR A 103 -6.64 1.03 -5.12
C TYR A 103 -6.25 0.39 -3.79
N LEU A 104 -6.94 -0.67 -3.40
CA LEU A 104 -6.71 -1.37 -2.13
C LEU A 104 -6.87 -2.88 -2.27
N ALA A 105 -6.10 -3.59 -1.45
CA ALA A 105 -6.25 -5.03 -1.24
C ALA A 105 -6.52 -5.28 0.24
N LYS A 106 -7.47 -6.15 0.55
CA LYS A 106 -7.76 -6.56 1.93
C LYS A 106 -7.70 -8.05 2.09
N VAL A 107 -6.92 -8.51 3.06
CA VAL A 107 -6.85 -9.92 3.46
C VAL A 107 -7.92 -10.19 4.51
N HIS A 108 -8.69 -11.25 4.29
CA HIS A 108 -9.76 -11.70 5.16
C HIS A 108 -9.56 -13.18 5.54
N GLN A 109 -10.05 -13.58 6.71
CA GLN A 109 -10.19 -14.98 7.08
C GLN A 109 -11.51 -15.53 6.54
N ALA A 110 -11.58 -16.83 6.27
CA ALA A 110 -12.78 -17.48 5.75
C ALA A 110 -14.02 -17.33 6.64
N ASP A 111 -13.82 -17.26 7.96
CA ASP A 111 -14.87 -17.10 8.95
C ASP A 111 -15.34 -15.64 9.13
N CYS A 112 -14.70 -14.69 8.45
CA CYS A 112 -15.02 -13.27 8.53
C CYS A 112 -16.49 -13.00 8.19
N HIS A 113 -17.16 -12.14 8.95
CA HIS A 113 -18.55 -11.75 8.68
C HIS A 113 -18.76 -11.23 7.25
N HIS A 114 -17.78 -10.53 6.68
CA HIS A 114 -17.83 -10.05 5.30
C HIS A 114 -17.57 -11.14 4.24
N CYS A 115 -17.15 -12.35 4.64
CA CYS A 115 -16.86 -13.47 3.73
C CYS A 115 -17.90 -14.59 3.81
N LYS A 116 -18.80 -14.56 4.80
CA LYS A 116 -19.84 -15.58 4.96
C LYS A 116 -20.76 -15.63 3.73
N GLY A 117 -20.73 -16.76 3.02
CA GLY A 117 -21.64 -17.07 1.91
C GLY A 117 -21.09 -16.85 0.51
N ARG A 118 -19.78 -16.58 0.33
CA ARG A 118 -19.15 -16.55 -1.00
C ARG A 118 -18.81 -17.95 -1.48
N ASP A 119 -18.97 -18.18 -2.78
CA ASP A 119 -18.59 -19.45 -3.41
C ASP A 119 -17.06 -19.54 -3.54
N PRO A 120 -16.40 -20.50 -2.89
CA PRO A 120 -14.95 -20.68 -2.98
C PRO A 120 -14.43 -21.06 -4.37
N GLN A 121 -15.31 -21.49 -5.26
CA GLN A 121 -14.95 -21.96 -6.60
C GLN A 121 -15.06 -20.86 -7.67
N VAL A 122 -15.58 -19.68 -7.31
CA VAL A 122 -15.83 -18.60 -8.27
C VAL A 122 -15.13 -17.32 -7.81
N GLN A 123 -14.30 -16.77 -8.70
CA GLN A 123 -13.78 -15.42 -8.52
C GLN A 123 -14.93 -14.42 -8.71
N GLU A 124 -15.56 -14.00 -7.61
CA GLU A 124 -16.63 -13.01 -7.66
C GLU A 124 -16.07 -11.64 -8.04
N VAL A 125 -16.12 -11.29 -9.32
CA VAL A 125 -15.89 -9.93 -9.80
C VAL A 125 -17.20 -9.16 -9.71
N GLY A 126 -17.33 -8.39 -8.63
CA GLY A 126 -18.42 -7.46 -8.41
C GLY A 126 -18.12 -6.07 -8.99
N LYS A 127 -19.14 -5.21 -9.02
CA LYS A 127 -19.05 -3.83 -9.53
C LYS A 127 -17.91 -2.99 -8.94
N TYR A 128 -17.47 -3.30 -7.71
CA TYR A 128 -16.52 -2.48 -6.95
C TYR A 128 -15.18 -3.17 -6.64
N GLY A 129 -15.01 -4.43 -7.05
CA GLY A 129 -13.83 -5.23 -6.74
C GLY A 129 -14.04 -6.72 -6.93
N GLN A 130 -12.96 -7.46 -6.72
CA GLN A 130 -12.86 -8.88 -6.97
C GLN A 130 -12.44 -9.62 -5.69
N TRP A 131 -13.07 -10.76 -5.43
CA TRP A 131 -12.70 -11.67 -4.34
C TRP A 131 -11.91 -12.85 -4.88
N ILE A 132 -10.78 -13.15 -4.26
CA ILE A 132 -9.85 -14.19 -4.70
C ILE A 132 -9.60 -15.15 -3.52
N PRO A 133 -9.84 -16.46 -3.67
CA PRO A 133 -9.66 -17.44 -2.61
C PRO A 133 -8.17 -17.83 -2.46
N PHE A 134 -7.73 -18.05 -1.22
CA PHE A 134 -6.37 -18.51 -0.87
C PHE A 134 -6.41 -19.56 0.24
N TYR A 135 -5.38 -20.42 0.27
CA TYR A 135 -5.32 -21.56 1.20
C TYR A 135 -4.28 -21.37 2.31
N SER A 136 -3.40 -20.39 2.17
CA SER A 136 -2.48 -19.92 3.22
C SER A 136 -2.67 -18.43 3.49
N LEU A 137 -2.36 -18.02 4.73
CA LEU A 137 -2.26 -16.60 5.09
C LEU A 137 -1.12 -15.92 4.33
N GLU A 138 0.01 -16.60 4.21
CA GLU A 138 1.21 -16.07 3.56
C GLU A 138 0.96 -15.79 2.07
N GLU A 139 0.37 -16.76 1.36
CA GLU A 139 -0.04 -16.58 -0.05
C GLU A 139 -1.05 -15.43 -0.22
N ALA A 140 -2.00 -15.29 0.70
CA ALA A 140 -2.98 -14.20 0.66
C ALA A 140 -2.32 -12.83 0.92
N GLU A 141 -1.34 -12.76 1.82
CA GLU A 141 -0.58 -11.54 2.10
C GLU A 141 0.31 -11.14 0.93
N GLU A 142 1.02 -12.10 0.33
CA GLU A 142 1.86 -11.90 -0.85
C GLU A 142 1.02 -11.41 -2.03
N ALA A 143 -0.10 -12.08 -2.33
CA ALA A 143 -0.99 -11.66 -3.39
C ALA A 143 -1.60 -10.27 -3.13
N ALA A 144 -2.00 -9.96 -1.89
CA ALA A 144 -2.49 -8.63 -1.56
C ALA A 144 -1.41 -7.54 -1.76
N MET A 145 -0.15 -7.85 -1.42
CA MET A 145 1.00 -6.98 -1.65
C MET A 145 1.32 -6.82 -3.14
N GLU A 146 1.15 -7.87 -3.94
CA GLU A 146 1.34 -7.81 -5.38
C GLU A 146 0.25 -6.96 -6.06
N PHE A 147 -1.01 -7.19 -5.70
CA PHE A 147 -2.14 -6.41 -6.23
C PHE A 147 -2.04 -4.94 -5.87
N GLU A 148 -1.79 -4.63 -4.60
CA GLU A 148 -1.76 -3.25 -4.09
C GLU A 148 -0.65 -3.03 -3.07
N PRO A 149 0.62 -2.86 -3.51
CA PRO A 149 1.78 -2.80 -2.61
C PRO A 149 1.74 -1.64 -1.61
N ASP A 150 0.97 -0.59 -1.93
CA ASP A 150 0.83 0.59 -1.09
C ASP A 150 -0.33 0.49 -0.09
N ARG A 151 -1.35 -0.30 -0.41
CA ARG A 151 -2.66 -0.27 0.28
C ARG A 151 -3.23 -1.66 0.48
N TYR A 152 -2.35 -2.63 0.74
CA TYR A 152 -2.74 -3.91 1.30
C TYR A 152 -2.89 -3.79 2.82
N THR A 153 -3.97 -4.35 3.36
CA THR A 153 -4.22 -4.39 4.81
C THR A 153 -4.99 -5.64 5.18
N HIS A 154 -4.83 -6.15 6.39
CA HIS A 154 -5.77 -7.15 6.90
C HIS A 154 -7.10 -6.48 7.25
N CYS A 155 -8.19 -7.23 7.13
CA CYS A 155 -9.50 -6.79 7.56
C CYS A 155 -9.51 -6.54 9.07
N ASN A 156 -9.89 -5.33 9.47
CA ASN A 156 -9.97 -4.94 10.87
C ASN A 156 -10.89 -5.84 11.73
N MET A 157 -11.88 -6.50 11.13
CA MET A 157 -12.72 -7.50 11.80
C MET A 157 -11.99 -8.81 12.06
N CYS A 158 -11.16 -9.27 11.11
CA CYS A 158 -10.37 -10.50 11.24
C CYS A 158 -9.24 -10.34 12.28
N ILE A 159 -8.59 -9.17 12.32
CA ILE A 159 -7.56 -8.87 13.31
C ILE A 159 -8.17 -8.62 14.71
N GLY A 160 -9.50 -8.58 14.84
CA GLY A 160 -10.17 -8.28 16.11
C GLY A 160 -10.06 -6.81 16.56
N SER A 161 -9.52 -5.90 15.73
CA SER A 161 -9.41 -4.47 16.05
C SER A 161 -10.76 -3.76 16.26
N TYR A 162 -11.86 -4.34 15.76
CA TYR A 162 -13.22 -3.85 16.03
C TYR A 162 -13.80 -4.29 17.38
N ARG A 163 -13.26 -5.33 18.04
CA ARG A 163 -13.78 -5.81 19.34
C ARG A 163 -13.39 -4.94 20.53
N ASN A 164 -12.45 -4.01 20.35
CA ASN A 164 -12.00 -3.08 21.40
C ASN A 164 -12.67 -1.70 21.37
N ALA A 165 -13.60 -1.44 20.44
CA ALA A 165 -14.50 -0.30 20.56
C ALA A 165 -15.70 -0.66 21.45
N GLY A 166 -15.41 -1.11 22.69
CA GLY A 166 -16.40 -1.03 23.76
C GLY A 166 -16.87 0.41 23.81
N GLY A 167 -18.13 0.63 23.43
CA GLY A 167 -18.66 1.96 23.15
C GLY A 167 -18.28 2.94 24.25
N TYR A 168 -17.64 4.04 23.85
CA TYR A 168 -17.45 5.20 24.72
C TYR A 168 -18.85 5.71 25.11
N ARG A 169 -19.37 5.23 26.23
CA ARG A 169 -20.44 5.90 26.95
C ARG A 169 -19.75 7.06 27.63
N GLY A 170 -19.88 8.26 27.05
CA GLY A 170 -19.40 9.48 27.67
C GLY A 170 -19.89 9.63 29.12
N PRO A 171 -19.30 10.57 29.89
CA PRO A 171 -19.64 10.71 31.30
C PRO A 171 -21.16 10.85 31.48
N ARG A 172 -21.77 9.94 32.24
CA ARG A 172 -23.16 10.07 32.65
C ARG A 172 -23.26 11.31 33.52
N ARG A 173 -24.10 12.25 33.11
CA ARG A 173 -24.53 13.38 33.95
C ARG A 173 -25.35 12.87 35.12
#